data_AF-A0A7V9II40-F1
#
_entry.id   AF-A0A7V9II40-F1
#
_cell.length_a   1.000
_cell.length_b   1.000
_cell.length_c   1.000
_cell.angle_alpha   90.00
_cell.angle_beta   90.00
_cell.angle_gamma   90.00
#
_symmetry.space_group_name_H-M   'P 1'
#
loop_
_entity.id
_entity.type
_entity.pdbx_description
1 polymer ?
#
loop_
_entity_poly.entity_id
_entity_poly.type
_entity_poly.pdbx_seq_one_letter_code
_entity_poly.pdbx_strand_id
1 'polypeptide(L)'
;MTLPHRADIDADDEPDIESWIVPVRRALVARYGIEVGAEAAAEAATWAVEHAERLAMMGNPAGYLYRVGQTAARRSVRWGSRHVMFPSEPVAPDLPLLDVDLFRALEQLREEHRI
;
A
#
# COMPACT_ATOMS: atom_id res chain seq x y z
N MET A 1 -28.35 -15.49 -27.30
CA MET A 1 -27.24 -15.29 -26.35
C MET A 1 -26.33 -14.24 -26.97
N THR A 2 -26.67 -12.97 -26.78
CA THR A 2 -26.12 -11.84 -27.52
C THR A 2 -25.07 -11.16 -26.64
N LEU A 3 -23.82 -11.17 -27.09
CA LEU A 3 -22.74 -10.37 -26.49
C LEU A 3 -23.13 -8.89 -26.59
N PRO A 4 -23.06 -8.09 -25.52
CA PRO A 4 -23.20 -6.66 -25.66
C PRO A 4 -21.95 -6.14 -26.37
N HIS A 5 -22.22 -5.65 -27.58
CA HIS A 5 -21.44 -4.74 -28.39
C HIS A 5 -20.77 -3.68 -27.48
N ARG A 6 -19.45 -3.77 -27.28
CA ARG A 6 -18.67 -2.67 -26.69
C ARG A 6 -18.82 -1.52 -27.66
N ALA A 7 -19.64 -0.55 -27.25
CA ALA A 7 -19.86 0.70 -27.94
C ALA A 7 -18.54 1.29 -28.40
N ASP A 8 -18.58 1.79 -29.62
CA ASP A 8 -17.70 2.80 -30.16
C ASP A 8 -17.39 3.82 -29.05
N ILE A 9 -16.12 3.86 -28.62
CA ILE A 9 -15.65 4.98 -27.80
C ILE A 9 -15.46 6.11 -28.80
N ASP A 10 -16.40 7.04 -28.81
CA ASP A 10 -16.25 8.30 -29.52
C ASP A 10 -14.92 8.93 -29.09
N ALA A 11 -14.09 9.34 -30.05
CA ALA A 11 -12.72 9.79 -29.81
C ALA A 11 -12.62 11.07 -28.93
N ASP A 12 -13.76 11.64 -28.54
CA ASP A 12 -13.90 12.82 -27.68
C ASP A 12 -14.32 12.50 -26.23
N ASP A 13 -14.56 11.22 -25.89
CA ASP A 13 -14.89 10.81 -24.51
C ASP A 13 -13.60 10.72 -23.69
N GLU A 14 -13.41 11.65 -22.75
CA GLU A 14 -12.26 11.65 -21.85
C GLU A 14 -12.27 10.35 -21.02
N PRO A 15 -11.18 9.57 -21.01
CA PRO A 15 -11.19 8.25 -20.38
C PRO A 15 -11.49 8.37 -18.89
N ASP A 16 -12.60 7.76 -18.44
CA ASP A 16 -12.98 7.69 -17.04
C ASP A 16 -12.06 6.71 -16.28
N ILE A 17 -10.88 7.23 -15.91
CA ILE A 17 -9.87 6.53 -15.11
C ILE A 17 -10.43 6.14 -13.74
N GLU A 18 -11.34 6.95 -13.18
CA GLU A 18 -11.90 6.71 -11.85
C GLU A 18 -12.69 5.40 -11.82
N SER A 19 -13.50 5.14 -12.85
CA SER A 19 -14.25 3.88 -12.98
C SER A 19 -13.36 2.63 -12.95
N TRP A 20 -12.12 2.73 -13.45
CA TRP A 20 -11.18 1.61 -13.49
C TRP A 20 -10.35 1.50 -12.21
N ILE A 21 -9.95 2.64 -11.63
CA ILE A 21 -9.02 2.64 -10.48
C ILE A 21 -9.71 2.24 -9.17
N VAL A 22 -10.98 2.60 -8.97
CA VAL A 22 -11.74 2.27 -7.76
C VAL A 22 -11.79 0.76 -7.47
N PRO A 23 -12.21 -0.12 -8.41
CA PRO A 23 -12.19 -1.56 -8.18
C PRO A 23 -10.76 -2.12 -8.03
N VAL A 24 -9.77 -1.55 -8.75
CA VAL A 24 -8.37 -1.96 -8.67
C VAL A 24 -7.79 -1.68 -7.28
N ARG A 25 -8.06 -0.49 -6.71
CA ARG A 25 -7.64 -0.14 -5.35
C ARG A 25 -8.20 -1.12 -4.34
N ARG A 26 -9.49 -1.46 -4.43
CA ARG A 26 -10.13 -2.45 -3.53
C ARG A 26 -9.44 -3.81 -3.63
N ALA A 27 -9.16 -4.28 -4.84
CA ALA A 27 -8.50 -5.57 -5.06
C ALA A 27 -7.05 -5.58 -4.54
N LEU A 28 -6.29 -4.50 -4.75
CA LEU A 28 -4.91 -4.39 -4.27
C LEU A 28 -4.85 -4.32 -2.74
N VAL A 29 -5.70 -3.51 -2.11
CA VAL A 29 -5.81 -3.44 -0.64
C VAL A 29 -6.22 -4.78 -0.05
N ALA A 30 -7.21 -5.46 -0.63
CA ALA A 30 -7.64 -6.77 -0.15
C ALA A 30 -6.52 -7.82 -0.24
N ARG A 31 -5.64 -7.74 -1.25
CA ARG A 31 -4.59 -8.72 -1.47
C ARG A 31 -3.29 -8.44 -0.73
N TYR A 32 -2.92 -7.18 -0.59
CA TYR A 32 -1.61 -6.75 -0.07
C TYR A 32 -1.68 -6.05 1.28
N GLY A 33 -2.88 -5.85 1.83
CA GLY A 33 -3.08 -5.06 3.05
C GLY A 33 -3.21 -3.57 2.76
N ILE A 34 -3.57 -2.80 3.79
CA ILE A 34 -3.90 -1.38 3.66
C ILE A 34 -2.70 -0.54 3.21
N GLU A 35 -1.51 -0.79 3.75
CA GLU A 35 -0.31 0.01 3.44
C GLU A 35 0.20 -0.27 2.03
N VAL A 36 0.67 -1.50 1.78
CA VAL A 36 1.24 -1.88 0.48
C VAL A 36 0.20 -1.81 -0.63
N GLY A 37 -1.05 -2.17 -0.34
CA GLY A 37 -2.12 -2.12 -1.33
C GLY A 37 -2.56 -0.70 -1.71
N ALA A 38 -2.56 0.24 -0.76
CA ALA A 38 -2.86 1.65 -1.07
C ALA A 38 -1.74 2.29 -1.90
N GLU A 39 -0.47 2.05 -1.53
CA GLU A 39 0.69 2.54 -2.29
C GLU A 39 0.69 2.00 -3.72
N ALA A 40 0.45 0.70 -3.88
CA ALA A 40 0.36 0.06 -5.19
C ALA A 40 -0.81 0.59 -6.03
N ALA A 41 -1.92 0.96 -5.39
CA ALA A 41 -3.05 1.57 -6.08
C ALA A 41 -2.74 3.00 -6.52
N ALA A 42 -2.00 3.77 -5.71
CA ALA A 42 -1.53 5.10 -6.07
C ALA A 42 -0.60 5.06 -7.29
N GLU A 43 0.39 4.15 -7.31
CA GLU A 43 1.25 3.96 -8.48
C GLU A 43 0.45 3.57 -9.74
N ALA A 44 -0.55 2.70 -9.60
CA ALA A 44 -1.42 2.34 -10.72
C ALA A 44 -2.25 3.55 -11.22
N ALA A 45 -2.72 4.41 -10.32
CA ALA A 45 -3.46 5.62 -10.65
C ALA A 45 -2.58 6.63 -11.40
N THR A 46 -1.35 6.86 -10.93
CA THR A 46 -0.36 7.69 -11.62
C THR A 46 -0.10 7.18 -13.02
N TRP A 47 0.15 5.86 -13.17
CA TRP A 47 0.36 5.26 -14.47
C TRP A 47 -0.85 5.44 -15.38
N ALA A 48 -2.07 5.38 -14.83
CA ALA A 48 -3.30 5.54 -15.58
C ALA A 48 -3.44 6.95 -16.19
N VAL A 49 -3.13 7.98 -15.41
CA VAL A 49 -3.13 9.38 -15.87
C VAL A 49 -2.08 9.60 -16.95
N GLU A 50 -0.87 9.07 -16.76
CA GLU A 50 0.22 9.19 -17.74
C GLU A 50 -0.05 8.47 -19.07
N HIS A 51 -0.90 7.43 -19.07
CA HIS A 51 -1.11 6.54 -20.21
C HIS A 51 -2.59 6.39 -20.57
N ALA A 52 -3.38 7.44 -20.35
CA ALA A 52 -4.83 7.44 -20.46
C ALA A 52 -5.32 6.96 -21.85
N GLU A 53 -4.74 7.49 -22.92
CA GLU A 53 -5.03 7.09 -24.31
C GLU A 53 -4.78 5.60 -24.55
N ARG A 54 -3.65 5.10 -24.04
CA ARG A 54 -3.25 3.70 -24.17
C ARG A 54 -4.23 2.78 -23.45
N LEU A 55 -4.73 3.20 -22.29
CA LEU A 55 -5.71 2.47 -21.51
C LEU A 55 -7.07 2.39 -22.20
N ALA A 56 -7.53 3.49 -22.81
CA ALA A 56 -8.79 3.54 -23.53
C ALA A 56 -8.86 2.49 -24.66
N MET A 57 -7.73 2.24 -25.33
CA MET A 57 -7.62 1.22 -26.38
C MET A 57 -7.57 -0.23 -25.86
N MET A 58 -7.46 -0.47 -24.56
CA MET A 58 -7.35 -1.83 -24.02
C MET A 58 -8.72 -2.50 -23.84
N GLY A 59 -8.77 -3.81 -24.13
CA GLY A 59 -9.97 -4.62 -23.87
C GLY A 59 -10.30 -4.83 -22.38
N ASN A 60 -9.31 -4.67 -21.49
CA ASN A 60 -9.51 -4.74 -20.03
C ASN A 60 -8.57 -3.76 -19.29
N PRO A 61 -8.95 -2.46 -19.21
CA PRO A 61 -8.15 -1.41 -18.57
C PRO A 61 -7.88 -1.71 -17.09
N ALA A 62 -8.92 -2.01 -16.32
CA ALA A 62 -8.80 -2.32 -14.88
C ALA A 62 -7.89 -3.54 -14.61
N GLY A 63 -8.01 -4.61 -15.41
CA GLY A 63 -7.16 -5.79 -15.30
C GLY A 63 -5.69 -5.50 -15.64
N TYR A 64 -5.42 -4.56 -16.53
CA TYR A 64 -4.05 -4.09 -16.80
C TYR A 64 -3.52 -3.27 -15.62
N LEU A 65 -4.29 -2.32 -15.10
CA LEU A 65 -3.91 -1.50 -13.93
C LEU A 65 -3.64 -2.35 -12.69
N TYR A 66 -4.40 -3.41 -12.49
CA TYR A 66 -4.13 -4.38 -11.42
C TYR A 66 -2.74 -5.04 -11.58
N ARG A 67 -2.28 -5.30 -12.82
CA ARG A 67 -0.93 -5.84 -13.07
C ARG A 67 0.17 -4.80 -12.82
N VAL A 68 -0.09 -3.53 -13.15
CA VAL A 68 0.81 -2.41 -12.82
C VAL A 68 0.96 -2.31 -11.30
N GLY A 69 -0.16 -2.23 -10.57
CA GLY A 69 -0.15 -2.20 -9.10
C GLY A 69 0.45 -3.47 -8.48
N GLN A 70 0.20 -4.65 -9.04
CA GLN A 70 0.83 -5.89 -8.56
C GLN A 70 2.36 -5.86 -8.71
N THR A 71 2.88 -5.25 -9.77
CA THR A 71 4.33 -5.06 -9.97
C THR A 71 4.90 -4.11 -8.94
N ALA A 72 4.20 -3.01 -8.66
CA ALA A 72 4.53 -2.06 -7.60
C ALA A 72 4.57 -2.73 -6.22
N ALA A 73 3.49 -3.40 -5.83
CA ALA A 73 3.39 -4.11 -4.56
C ALA A 73 4.50 -5.14 -4.37
N ARG A 74 4.85 -5.91 -5.42
CA ARG A 74 5.97 -6.87 -5.35
C ARG A 74 7.31 -6.19 -5.12
N ARG A 75 7.52 -4.99 -5.69
CA ARG A 75 8.72 -4.18 -5.47
C ARG A 75 8.79 -3.73 -4.01
N SER A 76 7.68 -3.21 -3.48
CA SER A 76 7.57 -2.73 -2.10
C SER A 76 7.76 -3.84 -1.08
N VAL A 77 7.12 -5.00 -1.26
CA VAL A 77 7.33 -6.17 -0.38
C VAL A 77 8.78 -6.64 -0.43
N ARG A 78 9.38 -6.74 -1.62
CA ARG A 78 10.78 -7.15 -1.74
C ARG A 78 11.73 -6.18 -1.04
N TRP A 79 11.45 -4.88 -1.10
CA TRP A 79 12.27 -3.88 -0.42
C TRP A 79 12.01 -3.86 1.09
N GLY A 80 10.76 -3.99 1.54
CA GLY A 80 10.41 -4.09 2.96
C GLY A 80 10.94 -5.36 3.63
N SER A 81 11.04 -6.49 2.92
CA SER A 81 11.74 -7.68 3.46
C SER A 81 13.26 -7.51 3.50
N ARG A 82 13.81 -6.52 2.76
CA ARG A 82 15.26 -6.21 2.75
C ARG A 82 15.63 -5.06 3.67
N HIS A 83 14.68 -4.20 4.03
CA HIS A 83 14.88 -3.02 4.86
C HIS A 83 14.07 -3.20 6.14
N VAL A 84 14.78 -3.22 7.26
CA VAL A 84 14.27 -3.42 8.63
C VAL A 84 14.15 -4.89 9.04
N MET A 85 15.32 -5.50 9.26
CA MET A 85 15.51 -6.26 10.49
C MET A 85 16.35 -5.36 11.40
N PHE A 86 15.72 -4.32 11.98
CA PHE A 86 16.14 -4.04 13.35
C PHE A 86 15.88 -5.35 14.08
N PRO A 87 16.86 -5.91 14.81
CA PRO A 87 16.58 -7.03 15.67
C PRO A 87 15.35 -6.64 16.48
N SER A 88 14.21 -7.32 16.27
CA SER A 88 13.11 -7.19 17.20
C SER A 88 13.65 -7.79 18.48
N GLU A 89 14.02 -6.94 19.44
CA GLU A 89 14.33 -7.42 20.77
C GLU A 89 13.08 -8.20 21.20
N PRO A 90 13.19 -9.52 21.44
CA PRO A 90 12.05 -10.27 21.91
C PRO A 90 11.58 -9.55 23.16
N VAL A 91 10.31 -9.11 23.18
CA VAL A 91 9.70 -8.56 24.39
C VAL A 91 9.93 -9.60 25.47
N ALA A 92 10.88 -9.34 26.37
CA ALA A 92 11.24 -10.29 27.39
C ALA A 92 9.96 -10.53 28.21
N PRO A 93 9.38 -11.74 28.18
CA PRO A 93 8.12 -12.00 28.88
C PRO A 93 8.26 -11.78 30.39
N ASP A 94 9.50 -11.80 30.88
CA ASP A 94 9.89 -11.64 32.27
C ASP A 94 10.55 -10.28 32.56
N LEU A 95 10.28 -9.21 31.78
CA LEU A 95 10.51 -7.89 32.34
C LEU A 95 9.59 -7.76 33.56
N PRO A 96 10.11 -7.76 34.81
CA PRO A 96 9.27 -7.48 35.96
C PRO A 96 8.62 -6.15 35.65
N LEU A 97 7.29 -6.11 35.72
CA LEU A 97 6.44 -5.01 35.31
C LEU A 97 6.95 -3.71 35.92
N LEU A 98 7.94 -3.08 35.28
CA LEU A 98 8.61 -1.87 35.74
C LEU A 98 8.79 -1.87 37.27
N ASP A 99 9.78 -2.64 37.76
CA ASP A 99 10.05 -2.85 39.20
C ASP A 99 9.80 -1.55 39.99
N VAL A 100 8.89 -1.57 40.96
CA VAL A 100 8.50 -0.38 41.74
C VAL A 100 9.73 0.27 42.39
N ASP A 101 10.73 -0.54 42.73
CA ASP A 101 11.97 -0.06 43.32
C ASP A 101 12.85 0.69 42.30
N LEU A 102 12.75 0.38 41.00
CA LEU A 102 13.40 1.14 39.93
C LEU A 102 12.84 2.56 39.86
N PHE A 103 11.53 2.75 39.96
CA PHE A 103 10.93 4.09 39.97
C PHE A 103 11.36 4.90 41.18
N ARG A 104 11.45 4.25 42.34
CA ARG A 104 11.95 4.88 43.57
C ARG A 104 13.42 5.27 43.47
N ALA A 105 14.24 4.46 42.80
CA ALA A 105 15.64 4.78 42.56
C ALA A 105 15.81 5.94 41.55
N LEU A 106 14.99 6.00 40.50
CA LEU A 106 14.98 7.10 39.54
C LEU A 106 14.46 8.42 40.15
N GLU A 107 13.51 8.35 41.09
CA GLU A 107 13.08 9.51 41.88
C GLU A 107 14.22 10.11 42.74
N GLN A 108 15.22 9.32 43.13
CA GLN A 108 16.35 9.77 43.94
C GLN A 108 17.50 10.37 43.11
N LEU A 109 17.52 10.16 41.80
CA LEU A 109 18.45 10.83 40.91
C LEU A 109 18.10 12.32 40.78
N ARG A 110 19.12 13.17 40.75
CA ARG A 110 18.96 14.59 40.43
C ARG A 110 18.45 14.73 38.99
N GLU A 111 17.68 15.79 38.74
CA GLU A 111 17.05 16.10 37.45
C GLU A 111 18.01 16.00 36.26
N GLU A 112 19.29 16.35 36.48
CA GLU A 112 20.39 16.30 35.52
C GLU A 112 20.72 14.90 34.95
N HIS A 113 20.22 13.82 35.55
CA HIS A 113 20.51 12.44 35.15
C HIS A 113 19.28 11.60 34.76
N ARG A 114 18.10 12.21 34.54
CA ARG A 114 16.85 11.49 34.20
C ARG A 114 16.56 11.38 32.69
N ILE A 115 17.58 11.37 31.83
CA ILE A 115 17.45 11.30 30.35
C ILE A 115 17.74 9.90 29.83
#